data_AF-A0A352UBP8-F1
#
_entry.id   AF-A0A352UBP8-F1
#
_cell.length_a   1.000
_cell.length_b   1.000
_cell.length_c   1.000
_cell.angle_alpha   90.00
_cell.angle_beta   90.00
_cell.angle_gamma   90.00
#
_symmetry.space_group_name_H-M   'P 1'
#
loop_
_entity.id
_entity.type
_entity.pdbx_description
1 polymer ?
#
loop_
_entity_poly.entity_id
_entity_poly.type
_entity_poly.pdbx_seq_one_letter_code
_entity_poly.pdbx_strand_id
1 'polypeptide(L)'
;MYDYERIQVFIDLVGPAFTKELFCSGLRVDPQRALDMGLVNKVVAPDQLESEVYGLAKEFARNAPLSLKGHKRMINTLVARQHEGSKLNAQDIGE
;
A
#
# COMPACT_ATOMS: atom_id res chain seq x y z
N MET A 1 -15.76 13.31 2.46
CA MET A 1 -15.48 12.15 3.34
C MET A 1 -14.68 11.16 2.49
N TYR A 2 -13.58 10.59 2.99
CA TYR A 2 -12.89 9.54 2.23
C TYR A 2 -13.87 8.41 1.96
N ASP A 3 -13.92 7.95 0.72
CA ASP A 3 -14.66 6.74 0.37
C ASP A 3 -14.16 5.60 1.25
N TYR A 4 -15.06 4.86 1.88
CA TYR A 4 -14.76 3.80 2.85
C TYR A 4 -13.82 2.74 2.25
N GLU A 5 -13.94 2.50 0.93
CA GLU A 5 -13.06 1.61 0.18
C GLU A 5 -11.59 2.03 0.25
N ARG A 6 -11.31 3.33 0.36
CA ARG A 6 -9.94 3.86 0.43
C ARG A 6 -9.29 3.64 1.79
N ILE A 7 -10.06 3.50 2.86
CA ILE A 7 -9.53 3.22 4.20
C ILE A 7 -9.10 1.76 4.31
N GLN A 8 -9.84 0.84 3.69
CA GLN A 8 -9.52 -0.59 3.73
C GLN A 8 -8.11 -0.89 3.19
N VAL A 9 -7.67 -0.18 2.14
CA VAL A 9 -6.31 -0.31 1.60
C VAL A 9 -5.23 0.00 2.65
N PHE A 10 -5.45 0.98 3.53
CA PHE A 10 -4.51 1.27 4.61
C PHE A 10 -4.57 0.21 5.71
N ILE A 11 -5.77 -0.30 6.04
CA ILE A 11 -5.90 -1.39 7.01
C ILE A 11 -5.13 -2.62 6.53
N ASP A 12 -5.24 -2.96 5.24
CA ASP A 12 -4.54 -4.10 4.66
C ASP A 12 -3.02 -3.87 4.55
N LEU A 13 -2.59 -2.62 4.36
CA LEU A 13 -1.18 -2.28 4.19
C LEU A 13 -0.43 -2.13 5.52
N VAL A 14 -0.96 -1.36 6.47
CA VAL A 14 -0.29 -0.98 7.72
C VAL A 14 -1.02 -1.47 8.98
N GLY A 15 -2.14 -2.17 8.83
CA GLY A 15 -2.94 -2.65 9.94
C GLY A 15 -3.88 -1.59 10.54
N PRO A 16 -4.84 -2.02 11.39
CA PRO A 16 -5.86 -1.13 11.94
C PRO A 16 -5.31 -0.10 12.95
N ALA A 17 -4.22 -0.43 13.68
CA ALA A 17 -3.64 0.48 14.67
C ALA A 17 -3.00 1.70 14.00
N PHE A 18 -2.11 1.48 13.03
CA PHE A 18 -1.48 2.55 12.27
C PHE A 18 -2.45 3.28 11.35
N THR A 19 -3.46 2.59 10.81
CA THR A 19 -4.55 3.27 10.09
C THR A 19 -5.29 4.26 10.98
N LYS A 20 -5.67 3.87 12.20
CA LYS A 20 -6.30 4.81 13.15
C LYS A 20 -5.37 5.97 13.50
N GLU A 21 -4.08 5.71 13.71
CA GLU A 21 -3.11 6.77 13.95
C GLU A 21 -3.07 7.76 12.78
N LEU A 22 -2.94 7.30 11.53
CA LEU A 22 -2.90 8.14 10.33
C LEU A 22 -4.16 9.01 10.17
N PHE A 23 -5.33 8.39 10.23
CA PHE A 23 -6.59 9.06 9.89
C PHE A 23 -7.19 9.86 11.06
N CYS A 24 -6.97 9.45 12.31
CA CYS A 24 -7.53 10.13 13.47
C CYS A 24 -6.61 11.21 14.04
N SER A 25 -5.29 11.04 13.98
CA SER A 25 -4.36 12.05 14.54
C SER A 25 -4.14 13.25 13.60
N GLY A 26 -4.25 13.05 12.28
CA GLY A 26 -3.91 14.06 11.28
C GLY A 26 -2.43 14.49 11.30
N LEU A 27 -1.57 13.74 11.99
CA LEU A 27 -0.15 14.07 12.11
C LEU A 27 0.61 13.73 10.82
N ARG A 28 1.70 14.46 10.60
CA ARG A 28 2.65 14.14 9.52
C ARG A 28 3.48 12.93 9.90
N VAL A 29 3.70 12.06 8.93
CA VAL A 29 4.55 10.87 9.07
C VAL A 29 5.93 11.18 8.51
N ASP A 30 6.96 11.04 9.34
CA ASP A 30 8.33 11.13 8.88
C ASP A 30 8.76 9.85 8.11
N PRO A 31 9.82 9.90 7.29
CA PRO A 31 10.21 8.76 6.46
C PRO A 31 10.49 7.47 7.24
N GLN A 32 11.15 7.57 8.41
CA GLN A 32 11.51 6.39 9.20
C GLN A 32 10.25 5.74 9.78
N ARG A 33 9.32 6.57 10.30
CA ARG A 33 8.03 6.10 10.76
C ARG A 33 7.22 5.42 9.65
N ALA A 34 7.22 5.99 8.44
CA ALA A 34 6.54 5.37 7.29
C ALA A 34 7.13 3.99 6.95
N LEU A 35 8.45 3.81 7.11
CA LEU A 35 9.11 2.51 6.94
C LEU A 35 8.70 1.53 8.04
N ASP A 36 8.71 1.96 9.30
CA ASP A 36 8.36 1.12 10.46
C ASP A 36 6.89 0.65 10.40
N MET A 37 6.00 1.47 9.84
CA MET A 37 4.60 1.14 9.62
C MET A 37 4.38 0.17 8.45
N GLY A 38 5.38 -0.01 7.57
CA GLY A 38 5.23 -0.75 6.31
C GLY A 38 4.53 0.05 5.20
N LEU A 39 4.36 1.37 5.37
CA LEU A 39 3.75 2.25 4.37
C LEU A 39 4.66 2.42 3.13
N VAL A 40 5.97 2.36 3.34
CA VAL A 40 6.99 2.35 2.28
C VAL A 40 7.94 1.19 2.47
N ASN A 41 8.53 0.69 1.38
CA ASN A 41 9.45 -0.46 1.44
C ASN A 41 10.91 -0.09 1.71
N LYS A 42 11.31 1.16 1.45
CA LYS A 42 12.68 1.65 1.62
C LYS A 42 12.71 3.18 1.74
N VAL A 43 13.62 3.70 2.56
CA VAL A 43 13.92 5.13 2.70
C VAL A 43 15.34 5.37 2.24
N VAL A 44 15.54 6.39 1.42
CA VAL A 44 16.86 6.75 0.84
C VAL A 44 17.02 8.26 0.83
N ALA A 45 18.25 8.74 0.68
CA ALA A 45 18.50 10.16 0.51
C ALA A 45 17.87 10.68 -0.80
N PRO A 46 17.42 11.95 -0.86
CA PRO A 46 16.72 12.48 -2.04
C PRO A 46 17.50 12.34 -3.36
N ASP A 47 18.82 12.53 -3.31
CA ASP A 47 19.75 12.40 -4.44
C ASP A 47 19.96 10.94 -4.89
N GLN A 48 19.58 9.96 -4.06
CA GLN A 48 19.70 8.53 -4.36
C GLN A 48 18.40 7.92 -4.89
N LEU A 49 17.26 8.62 -4.76
CA LEU A 49 15.94 8.10 -5.11
C LEU A 49 15.87 7.55 -6.53
N GLU A 50 16.38 8.31 -7.49
CA GLU A 50 16.34 7.95 -8.90
C GLU A 50 17.15 6.68 -9.17
N SER A 51 18.39 6.64 -8.68
CA SER A 51 19.28 5.49 -8.83
C SER A 51 18.68 4.21 -8.22
N GLU A 52 18.09 4.33 -7.03
CA GLU A 52 17.50 3.22 -6.29
C GLU A 52 16.25 2.66 -6.98
N VAL A 53 15.36 3.54 -7.45
CA VAL A 53 14.15 3.15 -8.20
C VAL A 53 14.51 2.49 -9.52
N TYR A 54 15.40 3.08 -10.31
CA TYR A 54 15.82 2.50 -11.58
C TYR A 54 16.65 1.22 -11.40
N GLY A 55 17.43 1.11 -10.32
CA GLY A 55 18.11 -0.12 -9.93
C GLY A 55 17.12 -1.27 -9.73
N LEU A 56 16.08 -1.05 -8.92
CA LEU A 56 15.03 -2.05 -8.70
C LEU A 56 14.27 -2.37 -10.00
N ALA A 57 13.95 -1.37 -10.81
CA ALA A 57 13.27 -1.57 -12.09
C ALA A 57 14.11 -2.42 -13.06
N LYS A 58 15.43 -2.25 -13.08
CA LYS A 58 16.35 -3.09 -13.86
C LYS A 58 16.34 -4.54 -13.39
N GLU A 59 16.35 -4.78 -12.08
CA GLU A 59 16.24 -6.14 -11.54
C GLU A 59 14.92 -6.82 -11.94
N PHE A 60 13.81 -6.07 -11.96
CA PHE A 60 12.57 -6.59 -12.54
C PHE A 60 12.68 -6.84 -14.04
N ALA A 61 13.26 -5.92 -14.82
CA ALA A 61 13.41 -6.09 -16.26
C ALA A 61 14.28 -7.31 -16.66
N ARG A 62 15.18 -7.77 -15.77
CA ARG A 62 15.98 -8.97 -15.96
C ARG A 62 15.20 -10.27 -15.77
N ASN A 63 14.06 -10.24 -15.07
CA ASN A 63 13.23 -11.42 -14.84
C ASN A 63 12.39 -11.76 -16.07
N ALA A 64 11.95 -13.02 -16.17
CA ALA A 64 11.12 -13.46 -17.29
C ALA A 64 9.82 -12.63 -17.39
N PRO A 65 9.58 -11.89 -18.50
CA PRO A 65 8.45 -10.97 -18.61
C PRO A 65 7.09 -11.65 -18.43
N LEU A 66 6.96 -12.89 -18.90
CA LEU A 66 5.73 -13.68 -18.77
C LEU A 66 5.44 -14.01 -17.30
N SER A 67 6.43 -14.43 -16.54
CA SER A 67 6.29 -14.72 -15.11
C SER A 67 5.90 -13.46 -14.34
N LEU A 68 6.54 -12.33 -14.61
CA LEU A 68 6.18 -11.06 -13.97
C LEU A 68 4.75 -10.64 -14.26
N LYS A 69 4.29 -10.77 -15.51
CA LYS A 69 2.90 -10.47 -15.90
C LYS A 69 1.93 -11.40 -15.17
N GLY A 70 2.26 -12.69 -15.09
CA GLY A 70 1.48 -13.68 -14.35
C GLY A 70 1.37 -13.34 -12.87
N HIS A 71 2.50 -13.11 -12.20
CA HIS A 71 2.54 -12.74 -10.77
C HIS A 71 1.75 -11.46 -10.48
N LYS A 72 1.97 -10.39 -11.25
CA LYS A 72 1.23 -9.13 -11.08
C LYS A 72 -0.28 -9.35 -11.22
N ARG A 73 -0.71 -10.11 -12.22
CA ARG A 73 -2.14 -10.41 -12.41
C ARG A 73 -2.70 -11.22 -11.24
N MET A 74 -1.99 -12.26 -10.78
CA MET A 74 -2.43 -13.09 -9.67
C MET A 74 -2.57 -12.26 -8.38
N ILE A 75 -1.54 -11.48 -8.04
CA ILE A 75 -1.55 -10.61 -6.85
C ILE A 75 -2.72 -9.62 -6.91
N ASN A 76 -2.87 -8.89 -8.02
CA ASN A 76 -3.96 -7.92 -8.16
C ASN A 76 -5.34 -8.58 -8.07
N THR A 77 -5.50 -9.79 -8.60
CA THR A 77 -6.76 -10.54 -8.52
C THR A 77 -7.07 -10.96 -7.09
N LEU A 78 -6.06 -11.42 -6.33
CA LEU A 78 -6.23 -11.80 -4.93
C LEU A 78 -6.57 -10.60 -4.05
N VAL A 79 -5.91 -9.46 -4.26
CA VAL A 79 -6.21 -8.20 -3.57
C VAL A 79 -7.63 -7.75 -3.85
N ALA A 80 -8.07 -7.72 -5.13
CA ALA A 80 -9.44 -7.35 -5.47
C ALA A 80 -10.49 -8.23 -4.77
N ARG A 81 -10.26 -9.55 -4.72
CA ARG A 81 -11.15 -10.50 -4.02
C ARG A 81 -11.20 -10.29 -2.51
N GLN A 82 -10.09 -9.92 -1.88
CA GLN A 82 -10.06 -9.62 -0.44
C GLN A 82 -10.99 -8.44 -0.10
N HIS A 83 -11.01 -7.41 -0.97
CA HIS A 83 -11.87 -6.24 -0.77
C HIS A 83 -13.36 -6.53 -1.04
N GLU A 84 -13.70 -7.43 -1.96
CA GLU A 84 -15.09 -7.80 -2.26
C GLU A 84 -15.85 -8.37 -1.05
N GLY A 85 -15.15 -9.08 -0.15
CA GLY A 85 -15.73 -9.63 1.08
C GLY A 85 -15.84 -8.63 2.25
N SER A 86 -15.25 -7.43 2.11
CA SER A 86 -15.13 -6.42 3.16
C SER A 86 -15.94 -5.16 2.87
N LYS A 87 -17.03 -5.28 2.09
CA LYS A 87 -17.88 -4.14 1.74
C LYS A 87 -18.68 -3.66 2.97
N LEU A 88 -18.10 -2.69 3.67
CA LEU A 88 -18.85 -1.81 4.57
C LEU A 88 -19.78 -0.94 3.71
N ASN A 89 -21.06 -0.93 4.03
CA ASN A 89 -22.03 -0.06 3.39
C ASN A 89 -22.37 1.11 4.34
N ALA A 90 -23.04 2.15 3.81
CA ALA A 90 -23.41 3.32 4.61
C ALA A 90 -24.28 2.97 5.84
N GLN A 91 -25.00 1.84 5.81
CA GLN A 91 -25.84 1.38 6.92
C GLN A 91 -25.01 0.78 8.07
N ASP A 92 -23.81 0.25 7.78
CA ASP A 92 -22.92 -0.36 8.78
C ASP A 92 -22.23 0.68 9.68
N ILE A 93 -22.18 1.94 9.25
CA ILE A 93 -21.43 3.03 9.91
C ILE A 93 -22.30 3.97 10.72
N GLY A 94 -23.63 3.77 10.69
CA GLY A 94 -24.60 4.53 11.47
C GLY A 94 -24.66 6.02 11.09
N GLU A 95 -25.32 6.33 9.97
CA GLU A 95 -25.99 7.61 9.75
C GLU A 95 -27.50 7.40 9.61
#